data_AF-A0A924F4Y9-F1
#
_entry.id   AF-A0A924F4Y9-F1
#
_cell.length_a   1.000
_cell.length_b   1.000
_cell.length_c   1.000
_cell.angle_alpha   90.00
_cell.angle_beta   90.00
_cell.angle_gamma   90.00
#
_symmetry.space_group_name_H-M   'P 1'
#
loop_
_entity.id
_entity.type
_entity.pdbx_description
1 polymer ?
#
loop_
_entity_poly.entity_id
_entity_poly.type
_entity_poly.pdbx_seq_one_letter_code
_entity_poly.pdbx_strand_id
1 'polypeptide(L)'
;MVKPPVSSEISKRVYRYISQSVCPWNRKFSVELADDSPFRAREFLAGKDALALARDILALDQEQFSAAFRKSPIKRAKLAGLQRNAAVVLT
;
A
#
# COMPACT_ATOMS: atom_id res chain seq x y z
N MET A 1 -22.40 -5.17 -8.55
CA MET A 1 -21.80 -6.44 -8.09
C MET A 1 -20.28 -6.31 -8.18
N VAL A 2 -19.57 -6.24 -7.06
CA VAL A 2 -18.10 -6.08 -7.05
C VAL A 2 -17.49 -7.46 -7.33
N LYS A 3 -16.70 -7.58 -8.40
CA LYS A 3 -15.99 -8.83 -8.70
C LYS A 3 -14.97 -9.15 -7.59
N PRO A 4 -14.81 -10.44 -7.23
CA PRO A 4 -13.79 -10.82 -6.25
C PRO A 4 -12.39 -10.42 -6.76
N PRO A 5 -11.49 -10.02 -5.85
CA PRO A 5 -10.10 -9.71 -6.22
C PRO A 5 -9.42 -10.93 -6.84
N VAL A 6 -8.60 -10.71 -7.86
CA VAL A 6 -7.77 -11.76 -8.48
C VAL A 6 -6.65 -12.11 -7.48
N SER A 7 -6.73 -13.30 -6.87
CA SER A 7 -5.88 -13.70 -5.74
C SER A 7 -4.40 -13.89 -6.09
N SER A 8 -4.08 -14.28 -7.33
CA SER A 8 -2.72 -14.70 -7.69
C SER A 8 -1.65 -13.60 -7.64
N GLU A 9 -2.04 -12.33 -7.81
CA GLU A 9 -1.10 -11.19 -7.89
C GLU A 9 -1.24 -10.20 -6.72
N ILE A 10 -2.46 -10.00 -6.19
CA ILE A 10 -2.70 -9.12 -5.03
C ILE A 10 -1.95 -9.64 -3.79
N SER A 11 -1.82 -10.96 -3.66
CA SER A 11 -1.22 -11.59 -2.48
C SER A 11 0.25 -11.22 -2.27
N LYS A 12 0.95 -10.79 -3.30
CA LYS A 12 2.36 -10.37 -3.20
C LYS A 12 2.52 -8.89 -2.86
N ARG A 13 1.48 -8.07 -3.08
CA ARG A 13 1.59 -6.60 -3.06
C ARG A 13 0.25 -5.98 -2.62
N VAL A 14 0.21 -5.41 -1.42
CA VAL A 14 -1.00 -4.73 -0.89
C VAL A 14 -1.43 -3.51 -1.73
N TYR A 15 -0.48 -2.81 -2.37
CA TYR A 15 -0.75 -1.57 -3.13
C TYR A 15 0.18 -1.30 -4.34
N ARG A 16 1.14 -2.18 -4.64
CA ARG A 16 2.18 -1.90 -5.65
C ARG A 16 1.87 -2.57 -6.99
N TYR A 17 1.99 -1.80 -8.08
CA TYR A 17 1.86 -2.29 -9.45
C TYR A 17 3.21 -2.79 -10.02
N ILE A 18 3.21 -3.91 -10.75
CA ILE A 18 4.43 -4.55 -11.27
C ILE A 18 5.02 -3.87 -12.52
N SER A 19 4.17 -3.29 -13.37
CA SER A 19 4.58 -2.60 -14.60
C SER A 19 5.61 -1.48 -14.35
N GLN A 20 5.44 -0.75 -13.25
CA GLN A 20 6.38 0.31 -12.87
C GLN A 20 7.75 -0.24 -12.45
N SER A 21 7.80 -1.41 -11.78
CA SER A 21 9.06 -2.01 -11.32
C SER A 21 9.89 -2.64 -12.44
N VAL A 22 9.26 -3.00 -13.56
CA VAL A 22 9.95 -3.64 -14.70
C VAL A 22 10.31 -2.65 -15.82
N CYS A 23 9.81 -1.41 -15.76
CA CYS A 23 10.05 -0.39 -16.78
C CYS A 23 11.49 0.15 -16.71
N PRO A 24 12.30 0.02 -17.78
CA PRO A 24 13.69 0.47 -17.77
C PRO A 24 13.82 2.00 -17.63
N TRP A 25 12.84 2.76 -18.14
CA TRP A 25 12.81 4.22 -18.00
C TRP A 25 12.70 4.68 -16.55
N ASN A 26 12.01 3.92 -15.69
CA ASN A 26 11.87 4.24 -14.27
C ASN A 26 13.17 4.07 -13.49
N ARG A 27 14.13 3.28 -13.99
CA ARG A 27 15.48 3.19 -13.42
C ARG A 27 16.39 4.31 -13.93
N LYS A 28 16.29 4.64 -15.22
CA LYS A 28 17.15 5.65 -15.84
C LYS A 28 16.89 7.07 -15.33
N PHE A 29 15.64 7.38 -15.01
CA PHE A 29 15.22 8.73 -14.60
C PHE A 29 14.74 8.85 -13.16
N SER A 30 14.94 7.83 -12.33
CA SER A 30 14.66 7.94 -10.90
C SER A 30 15.63 8.91 -10.24
N VAL A 31 15.09 9.80 -9.41
CA VAL A 31 15.84 10.73 -8.56
C VAL A 31 15.61 10.39 -7.11
N GLU A 32 16.64 10.55 -6.28
CA GLU A 32 16.48 10.41 -4.84
C GLU A 32 15.57 11.52 -4.31
N LEU A 33 14.71 11.17 -3.36
CA LEU A 33 13.86 12.15 -2.69
C LEU A 33 14.70 12.84 -1.62
N ALA A 34 14.52 14.17 -1.50
CA ALA A 34 14.98 14.90 -0.33
C ALA A 34 14.37 14.32 0.96
N ASP A 35 15.08 14.44 2.08
CA ASP A 35 14.69 13.84 3.36
C ASP A 35 13.33 14.35 3.87
N ASP A 36 13.01 15.60 3.57
CA ASP A 36 11.77 16.31 3.93
C ASP A 36 10.68 16.20 2.85
N SER A 37 10.91 15.42 1.78
CA SER A 37 9.96 15.32 0.68
C SER A 37 8.60 14.79 1.13
N PRO A 38 7.48 15.42 0.73
CA PRO A 38 6.13 14.97 1.07
C PRO A 38 5.77 13.61 0.44
N PHE A 39 6.59 13.12 -0.49
CA PHE A 39 6.42 11.85 -1.18
C PHE A 39 7.20 10.69 -0.53
N ARG A 40 7.95 10.94 0.54
CA ARG A 40 8.62 9.88 1.31
C ARG A 40 7.60 8.90 1.88
N ALA A 41 8.02 7.65 2.04
CA ALA A 41 7.20 6.63 2.65
C ALA A 41 6.83 7.04 4.08
N ARG A 42 5.55 6.93 4.42
CA ARG A 42 5.05 7.20 5.77
C ARG A 42 5.53 6.12 6.73
N GLU A 43 5.74 6.47 7.99
CA GLU A 43 6.20 5.52 9.01
C GLU A 43 5.35 4.25 9.09
N PHE A 44 4.02 4.37 8.97
CA PHE A 44 3.12 3.21 8.96
C PHE A 44 3.46 2.18 7.86
N LEU A 45 3.99 2.64 6.72
CA LEU A 45 4.32 1.83 5.54
C LEU A 45 5.81 1.46 5.45
N ALA A 46 6.69 2.22 6.11
CA ALA A 46 8.13 2.10 5.93
C ALA A 46 8.68 0.81 6.56
N GLY A 47 9.62 0.15 5.88
CA GLY A 47 10.39 -0.97 6.43
C GLY A 47 9.63 -2.28 6.63
N LYS A 48 8.35 -2.38 6.22
CA LYS A 48 7.53 -3.58 6.39
C LYS A 48 7.43 -4.39 5.11
N ASP A 49 7.52 -5.71 5.24
CA ASP A 49 7.14 -6.61 4.15
C ASP A 49 5.61 -6.67 3.96
N ALA A 50 5.17 -7.37 2.91
CA ALA A 50 3.76 -7.44 2.57
C ALA A 50 2.91 -8.14 3.65
N LEU A 51 3.46 -9.14 4.35
CA LEU A 51 2.73 -9.94 5.34
C LEU A 51 2.60 -9.17 6.66
N ALA A 52 3.67 -8.55 7.12
CA ALA A 52 3.67 -7.68 8.29
C ALA A 52 2.70 -6.50 8.07
N LEU A 53 2.80 -5.84 6.92
CA LEU A 53 1.90 -4.73 6.59
C LEU A 53 0.43 -5.17 6.50
N ALA A 54 0.15 -6.36 5.94
CA ALA A 54 -1.21 -6.88 5.87
C ALA A 54 -1.80 -7.11 7.27
N ARG A 55 -1.04 -7.69 8.20
CA ARG A 55 -1.49 -7.87 9.59
C ARG A 55 -1.77 -6.54 10.28
N ASP A 56 -0.87 -5.56 10.13
CA ASP A 56 -1.06 -4.22 10.70
C ASP A 56 -2.30 -3.53 10.15
N ILE A 57 -2.56 -3.67 8.85
CA ILE A 57 -3.75 -3.11 8.21
C ILE A 57 -5.04 -3.74 8.75
N LEU A 58 -5.04 -5.06 8.99
CA LEU A 58 -6.20 -5.73 9.55
C LEU A 58 -6.47 -5.30 11.00
N ALA A 59 -5.44 -4.89 11.75
CA ALA A 59 -5.56 -4.40 13.11
C ALA A 59 -5.98 -2.92 13.21
N LEU A 60 -5.96 -2.15 12.11
CA LEU A 60 -6.32 -0.74 12.11
C LEU A 60 -7.80 -0.52 12.45
N ASP A 61 -8.05 0.43 13.34
CA ASP A 61 -9.35 1.08 13.47
C ASP A 61 -9.47 2.34 12.56
N GLN A 62 -10.66 2.95 12.59
CA GLN A 62 -10.96 4.11 11.75
C GLN A 62 -10.20 5.38 12.15
N GLU A 63 -9.88 5.56 13.43
CA GLU A 63 -9.14 6.71 13.95
C GLU A 63 -7.67 6.61 13.53
N GLN A 64 -7.05 5.47 13.80
CA GLN A 64 -5.69 5.12 13.40
C GLN A 64 -5.51 5.21 11.89
N PHE A 65 -6.46 4.69 11.10
CA PHE A 65 -6.46 4.84 9.65
C PHE A 65 -6.50 6.32 9.22
N SER A 66 -7.35 7.11 9.88
CA SER A 66 -7.53 8.53 9.55
C SER A 66 -6.27 9.35 9.83
N ALA A 67 -5.57 9.04 10.93
CA ALA A 67 -4.31 9.64 11.31
C ALA A 67 -3.16 9.20 10.39
N ALA A 68 -2.94 7.89 10.23
CA ALA A 68 -1.84 7.32 9.44
C ALA A 68 -1.88 7.78 7.97
N PHE A 69 -3.09 7.88 7.39
CA PHE A 69 -3.28 8.23 5.99
C PHE A 69 -3.81 9.65 5.76
N ARG A 70 -3.67 10.57 6.72
CA ARG A 70 -4.06 11.98 6.55
C ARG A 70 -3.39 12.61 5.31
N LYS A 71 -4.17 13.31 4.48
CA LYS A 71 -3.72 13.88 3.19
C LYS A 71 -3.15 12.84 2.20
N SER A 72 -3.48 11.56 2.35
CA SER A 72 -3.07 10.50 1.40
C SER A 72 -4.21 10.13 0.44
N PRO A 73 -3.92 9.89 -0.86
CA PRO A 73 -4.87 9.30 -1.79
C PRO A 73 -5.41 7.93 -1.37
N ILE A 74 -4.72 7.21 -0.45
CA ILE A 74 -5.18 5.94 0.12
C ILE A 74 -6.56 6.07 0.77
N LYS A 75 -6.94 7.25 1.28
CA LYS A 75 -8.26 7.47 1.88
C LYS A 75 -9.42 7.22 0.91
N ARG A 76 -9.18 7.27 -0.42
CA ARG A 76 -10.19 6.93 -1.43
C ARG A 76 -10.61 5.45 -1.39
N ALA A 77 -9.70 4.56 -1.00
CA ALA A 77 -10.00 3.13 -0.84
C ALA A 77 -10.84 2.85 0.42
N LYS A 78 -10.80 3.74 1.42
CA LYS A 78 -11.37 3.57 2.78
C LYS A 78 -10.74 2.38 3.53
N LEU A 79 -10.93 2.34 4.84
CA LEU A 79 -10.38 1.28 5.70
C LEU A 79 -10.83 -0.12 5.25
N ALA A 80 -12.15 -0.30 5.03
CA ALA A 80 -12.71 -1.57 4.59
C ALA A 80 -12.13 -2.06 3.25
N GLY A 81 -11.88 -1.15 2.30
CA GLY A 81 -11.28 -1.52 1.01
C GLY A 81 -9.82 -1.98 1.15
N LEU A 82 -9.08 -1.35 2.07
CA LEU A 82 -7.70 -1.71 2.37
C LEU A 82 -7.60 -3.03 3.13
N GLN A 83 -8.46 -3.25 4.13
CA GLN A 83 -8.56 -4.51 4.89
C GLN A 83 -8.94 -5.69 3.98
N ARG A 84 -9.86 -5.49 3.03
CA ARG A 84 -10.21 -6.51 2.03
C ARG A 84 -9.00 -6.96 1.21
N ASN A 85 -8.12 -6.03 0.82
CA ASN A 85 -6.91 -6.39 0.09
C ASN A 85 -5.88 -7.07 1.00
N ALA A 86 -5.73 -6.62 2.25
CA ALA A 86 -4.84 -7.23 3.23
C ALA A 86 -5.24 -8.67 3.57
N ALA A 87 -6.54 -8.96 3.66
CA ALA A 87 -7.03 -10.32 3.87
C ALA A 87 -6.59 -11.28 2.75
N VAL A 88 -6.62 -10.84 1.48
CA VAL A 88 -6.16 -11.63 0.33
C VAL A 88 -4.65 -11.90 0.39
N VAL A 89 -3.86 -11.01 0.98
CA VAL A 89 -2.41 -11.21 1.15
C VAL A 89 -2.07 -12.30 2.16
N LEU A 90 -2.98 -12.61 3.08
CA LEU A 90 -2.77 -13.62 4.12
C LEU A 90 -3.37 -14.99 3.77
N THR A 91 -3.99 -15.14 2.60
CA THR A 91 -4.48 -16.42 2.07
C THR A 91 -3.44 -17.10 1.21
#